data_AF-A0A8R1HJ98-F1
#
_entry.id   AF-A0A8R1HJ98-F1
#
_cell.length_a   1.000
_cell.length_b   1.000
_cell.length_c   1.000
_cell.angle_alpha   90.00
_cell.angle_beta   90.00
_cell.angle_gamma   90.00
#
_symmetry.space_group_name_H-M   'P 1'
#
loop_
_entity.id
_entity.type
_entity.pdbx_description
1 polymer ?
#
loop_
_entity_poly.entity_id
_entity_poly.type
_entity_poly.pdbx_seq_one_letter_code
_entity_poly.pdbx_strand_id
1 'polypeptide(L)'
;MKAATQHVEMSRLKCVVCNLNHLFYMLTIVLVTLTVSIYSDLKYQKEYKQNIEKRTFKFDDYMWCDNCFFFKFDSLLTISFFIVAYCSITLGCIICILAAYLTFKTLKSKSIRLSRRTKSVQRNILYSLMVAVFVHIVLIVIPLAIYFLSNFIRIFVHDLGNWAVLMLQEHGSMSTLAMILTNKVMRKGTVELFSIETCKSTKKTFPTSVQSVQYKRPMLNATCQVDEPTHFHVAHYACALFSVPIYIVAFLVMILKCAGSFKTYRNYLAVHIFLGFVLEIHMGFALKLIIPFPLPIMCSMGIEDEYSIFMFQAFIIILALTGLSTVSLFIFRMNAATQHVEISRLKVVTCNLNYLLYLVAIILSALAVSIYSDLKYQKEYKHNIEMVV
;
A
#
# COMPACT_ATOMS: atom_id res chain seq x y z
N MET A 1 38.75 8.76 20.98
CA MET A 1 38.58 7.52 20.18
C MET A 1 37.15 6.99 20.14
N LYS A 2 36.54 6.52 21.24
CA LYS A 2 35.21 5.87 21.24
C LYS A 2 34.08 6.70 20.58
N ALA A 3 34.05 8.01 20.82
CA ALA A 3 33.07 8.92 20.20
C ALA A 3 33.29 9.11 18.68
N ALA A 4 34.54 9.12 18.21
CA ALA A 4 34.86 9.23 16.80
C ALA A 4 34.49 7.94 16.04
N THR A 5 34.81 6.77 16.62
CA THR A 5 34.41 5.47 16.06
C THR A 5 32.89 5.34 15.96
N GLN A 6 32.17 5.76 17.00
CA GLN A 6 30.70 5.77 17.02
C GLN A 6 30.11 6.69 15.94
N HIS A 7 30.71 7.85 15.69
CA HIS A 7 30.27 8.78 14.64
C HIS A 7 30.46 8.18 13.24
N VAL A 8 31.60 7.51 13.00
CA VAL A 8 31.90 6.82 11.73
C VAL A 8 30.91 5.69 11.46
N GLU A 9 30.59 4.86 12.47
CA GLU A 9 29.57 3.80 12.34
C GLU A 9 28.20 4.36 11.97
N MET A 10 27.77 5.43 12.64
CA MET A 10 26.47 6.07 12.39
C MET A 10 26.40 6.64 10.96
N SER A 11 27.49 7.24 10.46
CA SER A 11 27.57 7.74 9.09
C SER A 11 27.50 6.61 8.05
N ARG A 12 28.21 5.48 8.29
CA ARG A 12 28.12 4.29 7.43
C ARG A 12 26.71 3.71 7.39
N LEU A 13 26.08 3.53 8.55
CA LEU A 13 24.72 2.99 8.61
C LEU A 13 23.71 3.91 7.93
N LYS A 14 23.83 5.24 8.11
CA LYS A 14 23.00 6.23 7.40
C LYS A 14 23.15 6.10 5.89
N CYS A 15 24.38 5.93 5.39
CA CYS A 15 24.66 5.69 3.97
C CYS A 15 23.99 4.41 3.44
N VAL A 16 24.04 3.32 4.20
CA VAL A 16 23.37 2.05 3.85
C VAL A 16 21.86 2.27 3.74
N VAL A 17 21.24 2.90 4.74
CA VAL A 17 19.79 3.17 4.72
C VAL A 17 19.41 4.06 3.52
N CYS A 18 20.20 5.08 3.21
CA CYS A 18 19.98 5.89 2.02
C CYS A 18 20.05 5.07 0.73
N ASN A 19 21.06 4.20 0.54
CA ASN A 19 21.17 3.36 -0.65
C ASN A 19 19.99 2.38 -0.77
N LEU A 20 19.60 1.73 0.32
CA LEU A 20 18.44 0.83 0.35
C LEU A 20 17.15 1.59 -0.02
N ASN A 21 16.98 2.82 0.48
CA ASN A 21 15.84 3.67 0.12
C ASN A 21 15.76 3.94 -1.39
N HIS A 22 16.89 4.24 -2.04
CA HIS A 22 16.91 4.42 -3.50
C HIS A 22 16.56 3.12 -4.23
N LEU A 23 17.12 1.97 -3.80
CA LEU A 23 16.76 0.66 -4.36
C LEU A 23 15.26 0.37 -4.21
N PHE A 24 14.65 0.75 -3.08
CA PHE A 24 13.22 0.59 -2.85
C PHE A 24 12.37 1.43 -3.81
N TYR A 25 12.73 2.70 -4.08
CA TYR A 25 12.08 3.49 -5.12
C TYR A 25 12.18 2.83 -6.50
N MET A 26 13.37 2.31 -6.84
CA MET A 26 13.59 1.62 -8.12
C MET A 26 12.72 0.39 -8.26
N LEU A 27 12.70 -0.48 -7.25
CA LEU A 27 11.85 -1.68 -7.24
C LEU A 27 10.36 -1.31 -7.27
N THR A 28 9.96 -0.21 -6.65
CA THR A 28 8.57 0.24 -6.69
C THR A 28 8.15 0.68 -8.11
N ILE A 29 9.03 1.35 -8.85
CA ILE A 29 8.77 1.69 -10.26
C ILE A 29 8.63 0.42 -11.10
N VAL A 30 9.55 -0.55 -10.93
CA VAL A 30 9.46 -1.86 -11.60
C VAL A 30 8.15 -2.56 -11.26
N LEU A 31 7.74 -2.55 -9.99
CA LEU A 31 6.50 -3.14 -9.53
C LEU A 31 5.28 -2.51 -10.21
N VAL A 32 5.21 -1.17 -10.31
CA VAL A 32 4.12 -0.47 -10.98
C VAL A 32 4.08 -0.83 -12.47
N THR A 33 5.22 -0.87 -13.14
CA THR A 33 5.29 -1.31 -14.54
C THR A 33 4.78 -2.74 -14.69
N LEU A 34 5.29 -3.68 -13.89
CA LEU A 34 4.86 -5.09 -13.95
C LEU A 34 3.36 -5.22 -13.66
N THR A 35 2.83 -4.44 -12.72
CA THR A 35 1.40 -4.39 -12.39
C THR A 35 0.57 -4.07 -13.62
N VAL A 36 0.97 -3.09 -14.43
CA VAL A 36 0.27 -2.76 -15.69
C VAL A 36 0.47 -3.88 -16.71
N SER A 37 1.69 -4.40 -16.84
CA SER A 37 2.03 -5.42 -17.84
C SER A 37 1.29 -6.75 -17.64
N ILE A 38 0.98 -7.17 -16.41
CA ILE A 38 0.24 -8.41 -16.14
C ILE A 38 -1.23 -8.37 -16.58
N TYR A 39 -1.74 -7.23 -17.10
CA TYR A 39 -3.13 -7.10 -17.52
C TYR A 39 -3.59 -8.23 -18.44
N SER A 40 -2.78 -8.60 -19.45
CA SER A 40 -3.12 -9.65 -20.40
C SER A 40 -3.20 -11.03 -19.74
N ASP A 41 -2.30 -11.33 -18.80
CA ASP A 41 -2.30 -12.56 -18.01
C ASP A 41 -3.54 -12.66 -17.11
N LEU A 42 -4.04 -11.52 -16.62
CA LEU A 42 -5.25 -11.44 -15.80
C LEU A 42 -6.55 -11.49 -16.63
N LYS A 43 -6.57 -10.89 -17.82
CA LYS A 43 -7.79 -10.77 -18.66
C LYS A 43 -8.09 -12.03 -19.46
N TYR A 44 -7.07 -12.63 -20.09
CA TYR A 44 -7.28 -13.72 -21.05
C TYR A 44 -7.04 -15.08 -20.42
N GLN A 45 -8.04 -15.60 -19.69
CA GLN A 45 -7.87 -16.79 -18.83
C GLN A 45 -8.67 -18.03 -19.21
N LYS A 46 -9.39 -18.02 -20.33
CA LYS A 46 -10.31 -19.13 -20.69
C LYS A 46 -9.62 -20.51 -20.66
N GLU A 47 -8.50 -20.65 -21.37
CA GLU A 47 -7.75 -21.91 -21.42
C GLU A 47 -7.16 -22.28 -20.05
N TYR A 48 -6.65 -21.28 -19.31
CA TYR A 48 -6.08 -21.49 -17.99
C TYR A 48 -7.12 -22.01 -16.99
N LYS A 49 -8.31 -21.39 -16.94
CA LYS A 49 -9.45 -21.83 -16.12
C LYS A 49 -9.89 -23.26 -16.47
N GLN A 50 -9.99 -23.58 -17.77
CA GLN A 50 -10.32 -24.95 -18.24
C GLN A 50 -9.30 -26.00 -17.78
N ASN A 51 -8.02 -25.64 -17.76
CA ASN A 51 -6.96 -26.54 -17.29
C ASN A 51 -7.00 -26.76 -15.77
N ILE A 52 -7.38 -25.75 -14.99
CA ILE A 52 -7.54 -25.90 -13.53
C ILE A 52 -8.79 -26.73 -13.21
N GLU A 53 -9.92 -26.46 -13.85
CA GLU A 53 -11.18 -27.20 -13.63
C GLU A 53 -10.98 -28.71 -13.87
N LYS A 54 -10.26 -29.08 -14.95
CA LYS A 54 -9.89 -30.48 -15.25
C LYS A 54 -9.05 -31.16 -14.16
N ARG A 55 -8.28 -30.40 -13.37
CA ARG A 55 -7.35 -30.92 -12.36
C ARG A 55 -7.88 -30.86 -10.93
N THR A 56 -8.94 -30.08 -10.69
CA THR A 56 -9.43 -29.78 -9.34
C THR A 56 -10.84 -30.27 -9.16
N PHE A 57 -11.83 -29.42 -9.43
CA PHE A 57 -13.25 -29.70 -9.38
C PHE A 57 -13.96 -28.74 -10.33
N LYS A 58 -15.22 -29.06 -10.65
CA LYS A 58 -16.07 -28.23 -11.50
C LYS A 58 -16.25 -26.86 -10.87
N PHE A 59 -16.00 -25.80 -11.64
CA PHE A 59 -16.19 -24.43 -11.15
C PHE A 59 -17.66 -24.07 -11.11
N ASP A 60 -18.02 -23.21 -10.17
CA ASP A 60 -19.32 -22.56 -10.16
C ASP A 60 -19.42 -21.58 -11.34
N ASP A 61 -20.63 -21.37 -11.85
CA ASP A 61 -20.87 -20.58 -13.07
C ASP A 61 -20.31 -19.15 -12.95
N TYR A 62 -20.40 -18.54 -11.76
CA TYR A 62 -19.88 -17.19 -11.51
C TYR A 62 -18.35 -17.09 -11.63
N MET A 63 -17.60 -18.18 -11.37
CA MET A 63 -16.14 -18.17 -11.44
C MET A 63 -15.62 -18.01 -12.88
N TRP A 64 -16.48 -18.27 -13.88
CA TRP A 64 -16.18 -18.08 -15.29
C TRP A 64 -16.32 -16.63 -15.76
N CYS A 65 -16.95 -15.77 -14.97
CA CYS A 65 -17.18 -14.38 -15.31
C CYS A 65 -15.89 -13.55 -15.33
N ASP A 66 -15.93 -12.43 -16.06
CA ASP A 66 -14.78 -11.53 -16.29
C ASP A 66 -14.33 -10.76 -15.04
N ASN A 67 -15.22 -10.66 -14.03
CA ASN A 67 -14.92 -10.10 -12.72
C ASN A 67 -14.12 -11.04 -11.82
N CYS A 68 -13.91 -12.30 -12.23
CA CYS A 68 -13.15 -13.31 -11.53
C CYS A 68 -11.87 -13.71 -12.29
N PHE A 69 -10.71 -13.65 -11.64
CA PHE A 69 -9.42 -13.96 -12.26
C PHE A 69 -8.44 -14.66 -11.31
N PHE A 70 -7.53 -15.44 -11.89
CA PHE A 70 -6.42 -16.11 -11.20
C PHE A 70 -5.10 -15.37 -11.45
N PHE A 71 -4.08 -15.68 -10.66
CA PHE A 71 -2.71 -15.41 -11.07
C PHE A 71 -2.14 -16.61 -11.84
N LYS A 72 -1.63 -16.33 -13.05
CA LYS A 72 -1.06 -17.34 -13.94
C LYS A 72 0.42 -17.61 -13.61
N PHE A 73 0.67 -18.52 -12.66
CA PHE A 73 2.03 -18.82 -12.17
C PHE A 73 2.95 -19.60 -13.14
N ASP A 74 2.50 -19.92 -14.35
CA ASP A 74 3.33 -20.40 -15.46
C ASP A 74 3.85 -19.25 -16.36
N SER A 75 3.37 -18.02 -16.15
CA SER A 75 3.87 -16.83 -16.85
C SER A 75 5.08 -16.23 -16.13
N LEU A 76 6.19 -16.05 -16.86
CA LEU A 76 7.38 -15.37 -16.34
C LEU A 76 7.07 -13.95 -15.83
N LEU A 77 6.10 -13.27 -16.46
CA LEU A 77 5.70 -11.91 -16.09
C LEU A 77 5.01 -11.90 -14.73
N THR A 78 4.04 -12.79 -14.53
CA THR A 78 3.33 -12.96 -13.25
C THR A 78 4.29 -13.41 -12.14
N ILE A 79 5.21 -14.34 -12.41
CA ILE A 79 6.25 -14.74 -11.44
C ILE A 79 7.14 -13.54 -11.06
N SER A 80 7.59 -12.77 -12.05
CA SER A 80 8.44 -11.60 -11.83
C SER A 80 7.73 -10.54 -10.99
N PHE A 81 6.42 -10.32 -11.22
CA PHE A 81 5.59 -9.43 -10.41
C PHE A 81 5.63 -9.82 -8.92
N PHE A 82 5.38 -11.10 -8.60
CA PHE A 82 5.41 -11.57 -7.21
C PHE A 82 6.79 -11.45 -6.57
N ILE A 83 7.85 -11.82 -7.29
CA ILE A 83 9.24 -11.69 -6.79
C ILE A 83 9.53 -10.23 -6.45
N VAL A 84 9.26 -9.30 -7.37
CA VAL A 84 9.52 -7.87 -7.15
C VAL A 84 8.64 -7.31 -6.02
N ALA A 85 7.37 -7.71 -5.93
CA ALA A 85 6.46 -7.29 -4.86
C ALA A 85 6.99 -7.70 -3.48
N TYR A 86 7.33 -8.98 -3.29
CA TYR A 86 7.85 -9.50 -2.02
C TYR A 86 9.24 -8.95 -1.66
N CYS A 87 10.12 -8.77 -2.65
CA CYS A 87 11.39 -8.08 -2.47
C CYS A 87 11.18 -6.63 -2.00
N SER A 88 10.21 -5.92 -2.59
CA SER A 88 9.88 -4.54 -2.22
C SER A 88 9.35 -4.46 -0.78
N ILE A 89 8.39 -5.31 -0.41
CA ILE A 89 7.85 -5.37 0.96
C ILE A 89 8.97 -5.63 1.98
N THR A 90 9.78 -6.66 1.73
CA THR A 90 10.89 -7.03 2.62
C THR A 90 11.91 -5.91 2.76
N LEU A 91 12.29 -5.28 1.65
CA LEU A 91 13.22 -4.16 1.65
C LEU A 91 12.64 -2.95 2.41
N GLY A 92 11.36 -2.63 2.20
CA GLY A 92 10.66 -1.57 2.94
C GLY A 92 10.68 -1.80 4.45
N CYS A 93 10.41 -3.03 4.90
CA CYS A 93 10.52 -3.41 6.32
C CYS A 93 11.95 -3.24 6.86
N ILE A 94 12.96 -3.71 6.13
CA ILE A 94 14.38 -3.57 6.51
C ILE A 94 14.75 -2.09 6.66
N ILE A 95 14.36 -1.23 5.69
CA ILE A 95 14.63 0.21 5.75
C ILE A 95 13.98 0.83 6.98
N CYS A 96 12.71 0.53 7.26
CA CYS A 96 12.01 1.06 8.43
C CYS A 96 12.70 0.67 9.74
N ILE A 97 13.09 -0.61 9.87
CA ILE A 97 13.80 -1.12 11.05
C ILE A 97 15.17 -0.45 11.22
N LEU A 98 15.98 -0.37 10.15
CA LEU A 98 17.30 0.24 10.21
C LEU A 98 17.22 1.75 10.49
N ALA A 99 16.28 2.46 9.86
CA ALA A 99 16.03 3.87 10.09
C ALA A 99 15.58 4.12 11.55
N ALA A 100 14.69 3.28 12.08
CA ALA A 100 14.27 3.34 13.48
C ALA A 100 15.44 3.09 14.43
N TYR A 101 16.20 2.02 14.20
CA TYR A 101 17.37 1.67 14.99
C TYR A 101 18.41 2.80 15.02
N LEU A 102 18.76 3.35 13.86
CA LEU A 102 19.67 4.48 13.76
C LEU A 102 19.13 5.70 14.50
N THR A 103 17.83 5.98 14.37
CA THR A 103 17.18 7.08 15.10
C THR A 103 17.29 6.89 16.62
N PHE A 104 17.02 5.68 17.16
CA PHE A 104 17.18 5.40 18.59
C PHE A 104 18.63 5.49 19.06
N LYS A 105 19.58 4.91 18.32
CA LYS A 105 21.02 4.96 18.64
C LYS A 105 21.49 6.42 18.72
N THR A 106 21.04 7.22 17.76
CA THR A 106 21.30 8.66 17.67
C THR A 106 20.72 9.40 18.88
N LEU A 107 19.42 9.22 19.19
CA LEU A 107 18.75 9.89 20.32
C LEU A 107 19.34 9.53 21.69
N LYS A 108 19.93 8.33 21.84
CA LYS A 108 20.64 7.89 23.06
C LYS A 108 22.06 8.45 23.18
N SER A 109 22.65 8.94 22.08
CA SER A 109 24.01 9.45 22.10
C SER A 109 24.17 10.70 22.97
N LYS A 110 25.27 10.74 23.73
CA LYS A 110 25.69 11.92 24.52
C LYS A 110 26.24 13.05 23.64
N SER A 111 26.67 12.75 22.41
CA SER A 111 27.23 13.73 21.47
C SER A 111 26.20 14.70 20.89
N ILE A 112 24.90 14.42 21.05
CA ILE A 112 23.84 15.22 20.45
C ILE A 112 23.33 16.29 21.42
N ARG A 113 23.49 17.56 21.01
CA ARG A 113 22.98 18.76 21.68
C ARG A 113 21.49 19.01 21.37
N LEU A 114 20.64 18.01 21.62
CA LEU A 114 19.19 18.20 21.61
C LEU A 114 18.67 18.37 23.04
N SER A 115 17.70 19.27 23.23
CA SER A 115 17.02 19.44 24.52
C SER A 115 16.33 18.15 24.94
N ARG A 116 16.17 17.94 26.27
CA ARG A 116 15.44 16.78 26.81
C ARG A 116 14.02 16.68 26.26
N ARG A 117 13.35 17.82 26.09
CA ARG A 117 12.00 17.92 25.52
C ARG A 117 11.96 17.42 24.08
N THR A 118 12.87 17.88 23.22
CA THR A 118 12.93 17.46 21.81
C THR A 118 13.23 15.96 21.68
N LYS A 119 14.16 15.42 22.48
CA LYS A 119 14.46 13.97 22.50
C LYS A 119 13.24 13.14 22.88
N SER A 120 12.47 13.57 23.89
CA SER A 120 11.24 12.89 24.31
C SER A 120 10.18 12.87 23.21
N VAL A 121 9.98 14.00 22.52
CA VAL A 121 9.02 14.09 21.40
C VAL A 121 9.43 13.18 20.23
N GLN A 122 10.70 13.22 19.80
CA GLN A 122 11.20 12.37 18.72
C GLN A 122 11.04 10.88 19.05
N ARG A 123 11.33 10.48 20.29
CA ARG A 123 11.14 9.10 20.75
C ARG A 123 9.68 8.66 20.72
N ASN A 124 8.77 9.52 21.18
CA ASN A 124 7.34 9.21 21.19
C ASN A 124 6.80 8.99 19.77
N ILE A 125 7.20 9.84 18.84
CA ILE A 125 6.75 9.75 17.45
C ILE A 125 7.30 8.49 16.79
N LEU A 126 8.59 8.18 17.03
CA LEU A 126 9.19 6.96 16.49
C LEU A 126 8.52 5.70 17.05
N TYR A 127 8.25 5.65 18.36
CA TYR A 127 7.53 4.53 18.97
C TYR A 127 6.13 4.35 18.35
N SER A 128 5.40 5.45 18.16
CA SER A 128 4.09 5.42 17.51
C SER A 128 4.16 4.88 16.07
N LEU A 129 5.16 5.29 15.28
CA LEU A 129 5.38 4.76 13.93
C LEU A 129 5.71 3.26 13.93
N MET A 130 6.48 2.77 14.91
CA MET A 130 6.75 1.34 15.04
C MET A 130 5.50 0.52 15.35
N VAL A 131 4.63 1.03 16.22
CA VAL A 131 3.33 0.39 16.50
C VAL A 131 2.48 0.35 15.23
N ALA A 132 2.43 1.44 14.46
CA ALA A 132 1.73 1.46 13.17
C ALA A 132 2.31 0.43 12.18
N VAL A 133 3.64 0.30 12.06
CA VAL A 133 4.27 -0.73 11.20
C VAL A 133 3.90 -2.14 11.65
N PHE A 134 3.85 -2.40 12.96
CA PHE A 134 3.40 -3.70 13.46
C PHE A 134 1.96 -4.00 13.03
N VAL A 135 1.06 -3.02 13.09
CA VAL A 135 -0.31 -3.16 12.57
C VAL A 135 -0.29 -3.51 11.07
N HIS A 136 0.54 -2.87 10.26
CA HIS A 136 0.66 -3.20 8.83
C HIS A 136 1.23 -4.62 8.59
N ILE A 137 2.17 -5.10 9.41
CA ILE A 137 2.67 -6.48 9.30
C ILE A 137 1.52 -7.47 9.51
N VAL A 138 0.71 -7.25 10.55
CA VAL A 138 -0.41 -8.14 10.87
C VAL A 138 -1.53 -8.05 9.82
N LEU A 139 -1.88 -6.85 9.39
CA LEU A 139 -3.07 -6.62 8.55
C LEU A 139 -2.79 -6.61 7.05
N ILE A 140 -1.53 -6.51 6.61
CA ILE A 140 -1.17 -6.55 5.18
C ILE A 140 -0.30 -7.76 4.87
N VAL A 141 0.83 -7.91 5.56
CA VAL A 141 1.84 -8.92 5.17
C VAL A 141 1.31 -10.33 5.39
N ILE A 142 0.62 -10.58 6.51
CA ILE A 142 0.04 -11.91 6.80
C ILE A 142 -1.06 -12.28 5.78
N PRO A 143 -2.10 -11.45 5.52
CA PRO A 143 -3.10 -11.74 4.49
C PRO A 143 -2.52 -12.02 3.10
N LEU A 144 -1.55 -11.20 2.65
CA LEU A 144 -0.90 -11.40 1.35
C LEU A 144 -0.09 -12.71 1.30
N ALA A 145 0.59 -13.08 2.39
CA ALA A 145 1.31 -14.34 2.49
C ALA A 145 0.37 -15.55 2.48
N ILE A 146 -0.78 -15.48 3.18
CA ILE A 146 -1.81 -16.52 3.15
C ILE A 146 -2.33 -16.70 1.73
N TYR A 147 -2.68 -15.60 1.05
CA TYR A 147 -3.13 -15.64 -0.33
C TYR A 147 -2.08 -16.27 -1.26
N PHE A 148 -0.83 -15.83 -1.17
CA PHE A 148 0.25 -16.40 -1.99
C PHE A 148 0.43 -17.90 -1.74
N LEU A 149 0.46 -18.32 -0.47
CA LEU A 149 0.60 -19.72 -0.11
C LEU A 149 -0.55 -20.58 -0.62
N SER A 150 -1.78 -20.04 -0.64
CA SER A 150 -2.98 -20.73 -1.15
C SER A 150 -2.91 -21.09 -2.65
N ASN A 151 -1.97 -20.50 -3.41
CA ASN A 151 -1.72 -20.88 -4.80
C ASN A 151 -0.93 -22.19 -4.94
N PHE A 152 -0.28 -22.66 -3.87
CA PHE A 152 0.55 -23.86 -3.88
C PHE A 152 0.01 -24.98 -2.98
N ILE A 153 -0.75 -24.63 -1.96
CA ILE A 153 -1.37 -25.59 -1.04
C ILE A 153 -2.88 -25.35 -0.95
N ARG A 154 -3.64 -26.43 -0.75
CA ARG A 154 -5.09 -26.34 -0.54
C ARG A 154 -5.38 -25.95 0.90
N ILE A 155 -6.12 -24.85 1.09
CA ILE A 155 -6.59 -24.38 2.39
C ILE A 155 -8.09 -24.63 2.48
N PHE A 156 -8.53 -25.43 3.45
CA PHE A 156 -9.95 -25.85 3.57
C PHE A 156 -10.77 -24.98 4.54
N VAL A 157 -10.29 -23.78 4.85
CA VAL A 157 -11.00 -22.83 5.71
C VAL A 157 -11.77 -21.86 4.82
N HIS A 158 -13.04 -22.17 4.56
CA HIS A 158 -13.88 -21.53 3.55
C HIS A 158 -13.84 -19.99 3.59
N ASP A 159 -13.97 -19.39 4.79
CA ASP A 159 -14.07 -17.93 4.92
C ASP A 159 -12.72 -17.23 5.14
N LEU A 160 -11.59 -17.96 5.21
CA LEU A 160 -10.29 -17.36 5.50
C LEU A 160 -9.87 -16.33 4.45
N GLY A 161 -10.23 -16.54 3.19
CA GLY A 161 -9.94 -15.60 2.10
C GLY A 161 -10.67 -14.28 2.29
N ASN A 162 -11.95 -14.34 2.66
CA ASN A 162 -12.78 -13.17 2.95
C ASN A 162 -12.24 -12.40 4.17
N TRP A 163 -11.92 -13.09 5.26
CA TRP A 163 -11.28 -12.46 6.43
C TRP A 163 -9.93 -11.83 6.11
N ALA A 164 -9.11 -12.47 5.27
CA ALA A 164 -7.84 -11.91 4.81
C ALA A 164 -8.04 -10.61 4.01
N VAL A 165 -9.06 -10.55 3.14
CA VAL A 165 -9.42 -9.32 2.42
C VAL A 165 -9.88 -8.24 3.40
N LEU A 166 -10.71 -8.56 4.39
CA LEU A 166 -11.18 -7.58 5.37
C LEU A 166 -10.03 -7.04 6.25
N MET A 167 -9.09 -7.90 6.65
CA MET A 167 -7.87 -7.46 7.34
C MET A 167 -7.08 -6.48 6.48
N LEU A 168 -6.90 -6.81 5.20
CA LEU A 168 -6.20 -5.98 4.23
C LEU A 168 -6.94 -4.67 3.96
N GLN A 169 -8.26 -4.64 4.03
CA GLN A 169 -9.04 -3.41 3.94
C GLN A 169 -8.78 -2.50 5.16
N GLU A 170 -8.91 -3.02 6.38
CA GLU A 170 -8.90 -2.24 7.62
C GLU A 170 -7.51 -1.81 8.14
N HIS A 171 -6.43 -2.12 7.40
CA HIS A 171 -5.07 -1.75 7.83
C HIS A 171 -4.89 -0.23 8.04
N GLY A 172 -5.57 0.59 7.22
CA GLY A 172 -5.46 2.04 7.23
C GLY A 172 -6.12 2.66 8.48
N SER A 173 -7.37 2.30 8.76
CA SER A 173 -8.09 2.77 9.94
C SER A 173 -7.40 2.34 11.23
N MET A 174 -6.95 1.08 11.30
CA MET A 174 -6.28 0.52 12.48
C MET A 174 -4.91 1.13 12.74
N SER A 175 -4.11 1.39 11.69
CA SER A 175 -2.84 2.09 11.87
C SER A 175 -3.05 3.55 12.28
N THR A 176 -4.07 4.22 11.75
CA THR A 176 -4.46 5.59 12.14
C THR A 176 -4.91 5.64 13.60
N LEU A 177 -5.75 4.70 14.03
CA LEU A 177 -6.19 4.57 15.42
C LEU A 177 -4.99 4.34 16.35
N ALA A 178 -4.10 3.41 15.99
CA ALA A 178 -2.89 3.15 16.74
C ALA A 178 -2.04 4.43 16.89
N MET A 179 -1.95 5.25 15.83
CA MET A 179 -1.28 6.54 15.89
C MET A 179 -2.00 7.56 16.78
N ILE A 180 -3.32 7.65 16.75
CA ILE A 180 -4.10 8.53 17.66
C ILE A 180 -3.83 8.15 19.12
N LEU A 181 -3.80 6.86 19.45
CA LEU A 181 -3.63 6.37 20.82
C LEU A 181 -2.18 6.53 21.33
N THR A 182 -1.19 6.30 20.47
CA THR A 182 0.24 6.23 20.87
C THR A 182 1.00 7.53 20.64
N ASN A 183 0.60 8.36 19.66
CA ASN A 183 1.26 9.62 19.39
C ASN A 183 0.71 10.71 20.31
N LYS A 184 1.54 11.21 21.24
CA LYS A 184 1.16 12.28 22.18
C LYS A 184 0.61 13.53 21.49
N VAL A 185 1.10 13.86 20.30
CA VAL A 185 0.62 15.03 19.55
C VAL A 185 -0.80 14.79 19.04
N MET A 186 -1.04 13.65 18.40
CA MET A 186 -2.37 13.26 17.92
C MET A 186 -3.35 13.08 19.07
N ARG A 187 -2.93 12.37 20.13
CA ARG A 187 -3.77 12.13 21.30
C ARG A 187 -4.19 13.41 21.99
N LYS A 188 -3.25 14.33 22.25
CA LYS A 188 -3.58 15.64 22.84
C LYS A 188 -4.47 16.45 21.92
N GLY A 189 -4.16 16.49 20.63
CA GLY A 189 -5.02 17.16 19.64
C GLY A 189 -6.45 16.59 19.63
N THR A 190 -6.59 15.28 19.78
CA THR A 190 -7.89 14.59 19.85
C THR A 190 -8.64 14.94 21.13
N VAL A 191 -7.98 14.85 22.29
CA VAL A 191 -8.59 15.23 23.57
C VAL A 191 -9.03 16.70 23.54
N GLU A 192 -8.20 17.60 23.03
CA GLU A 192 -8.57 19.02 22.91
C GLU A 192 -9.66 19.30 21.88
N LEU A 193 -9.84 18.44 20.87
CA LEU A 193 -10.97 18.54 19.94
C LEU A 193 -12.30 18.22 20.64
N PHE A 194 -12.29 17.29 21.59
CA PHE A 194 -13.48 16.84 22.33
C PHE A 194 -13.68 17.57 23.68
N SER A 195 -12.62 18.13 24.25
CA SER A 195 -12.71 19.04 25.39
C SER A 195 -13.13 20.40 24.89
N ILE A 196 -14.38 20.76 25.15
CA ILE A 196 -15.00 22.05 24.82
C ILE A 196 -14.27 23.19 25.56
N GLU A 197 -13.11 23.62 25.05
CA GLU A 197 -12.66 25.01 25.20
C GLU A 197 -13.08 25.74 23.92
N THR A 198 -14.23 26.41 24.01
CA THR A 198 -14.86 27.15 22.94
C THR A 198 -13.91 28.20 22.34
N CYS A 199 -13.36 27.93 21.16
CA CYS A 199 -13.11 29.00 20.21
C CYS A 199 -14.48 29.48 19.72
N LYS A 200 -14.97 30.60 20.27
CA LYS A 200 -16.11 31.33 19.71
C LYS A 200 -15.80 31.65 18.24
N SER A 201 -16.55 31.05 17.32
CA SER A 201 -16.62 31.54 15.95
C SER A 201 -18.04 31.37 15.40
N THR A 202 -18.40 32.40 14.66
CA THR A 202 -19.73 32.85 14.27
C THR A 202 -20.49 31.82 13.44
N LYS A 203 -21.80 31.68 13.72
CA LYS A 203 -22.74 30.89 12.92
C LYS A 203 -22.69 31.32 11.46
N LYS A 204 -22.40 30.38 10.56
CA LYS A 204 -22.90 30.40 9.18
C LYS A 204 -23.73 29.14 8.97
N THR A 205 -25.01 29.33 8.76
CA THR A 205 -25.98 28.31 8.40
C THR A 205 -25.70 27.84 6.97
N PHE A 206 -25.50 26.55 6.79
CA PHE A 206 -25.45 25.91 5.47
C PHE A 206 -26.77 25.16 5.28
N PRO A 207 -27.46 25.28 4.13
CA PRO A 207 -28.68 24.53 3.88
C PRO A 207 -28.36 23.06 3.60
N THR A 208 -29.00 22.17 4.34
CA THR A 208 -29.02 20.73 4.14
C THR A 208 -30.19 20.37 3.23
N SER A 209 -29.89 19.88 2.03
CA SER A 209 -30.81 19.02 1.27
C SER A 209 -29.99 17.90 0.64
N VAL A 210 -29.95 16.75 1.32
CA VAL A 210 -29.44 15.50 0.75
C VAL A 210 -30.65 14.78 0.17
N GLN A 211 -30.75 14.76 -1.16
CA GLN A 211 -31.66 13.84 -1.86
C GLN A 211 -30.98 12.48 -1.91
N SER A 212 -31.62 11.48 -1.30
CA SER A 212 -31.26 10.07 -1.48
C SER A 212 -31.68 9.63 -2.88
N VAL A 213 -30.72 9.43 -3.77
CA VAL A 213 -30.97 8.78 -5.06
C VAL A 213 -30.99 7.27 -4.81
N GLN A 214 -32.18 6.71 -4.74
CA GLN A 214 -32.40 5.27 -4.71
C GLN A 214 -32.20 4.72 -6.14
N TYR A 215 -31.02 4.15 -6.41
CA TYR A 215 -30.75 3.49 -7.68
C TYR A 215 -31.48 2.14 -7.70
N LYS A 216 -32.61 2.09 -8.40
CA LYS A 216 -33.31 0.84 -8.72
C LYS A 216 -32.54 0.16 -9.85
N ARG A 217 -31.71 -0.83 -9.51
CA ARG A 217 -31.03 -1.70 -10.50
C ARG A 217 -32.10 -2.35 -11.40
N PRO A 218 -31.99 -2.24 -12.74
CA PRO A 218 -32.71 -3.14 -13.63
C PRO A 218 -32.19 -4.56 -13.40
N MET A 219 -33.10 -5.52 -13.24
CA MET A 219 -32.73 -6.93 -13.16
C MET A 219 -32.18 -7.36 -14.52
N LEU A 220 -30.89 -7.71 -14.55
CA LEU A 220 -30.22 -8.36 -15.68
C LEU A 220 -29.77 -9.76 -15.22
N ASN A 221 -29.80 -10.70 -16.16
CA ASN A 221 -29.70 -12.15 -16.00
C ASN A 221 -28.68 -12.65 -14.94
N ALA A 222 -29.12 -13.60 -14.11
CA ALA A 222 -28.58 -13.94 -12.80
C ALA A 222 -27.40 -14.94 -12.75
N THR A 223 -26.32 -14.77 -13.51
CA THR A 223 -25.22 -15.79 -13.54
C THR A 223 -23.83 -15.32 -13.09
N CYS A 224 -23.61 -14.03 -12.82
CA CYS A 224 -22.28 -13.51 -12.43
C CYS A 224 -22.23 -12.82 -11.06
N GLN A 225 -23.28 -12.97 -10.24
CA GLN A 225 -23.29 -12.45 -8.88
C GLN A 225 -22.88 -13.55 -7.89
N VAL A 226 -21.91 -13.22 -7.03
CA VAL A 226 -21.50 -14.07 -5.91
C VAL A 226 -22.35 -13.74 -4.70
N ASP A 227 -22.99 -14.75 -4.11
CA ASP A 227 -23.69 -14.59 -2.84
C ASP A 227 -22.67 -14.38 -1.72
N GLU A 228 -22.59 -13.14 -1.23
CA GLU A 228 -21.71 -12.77 -0.13
C GLU A 228 -22.26 -13.36 1.20
N PRO A 229 -21.43 -14.05 2.01
CA PRO A 229 -21.88 -14.55 3.30
C PRO A 229 -22.41 -13.42 4.18
N THR A 230 -23.58 -13.60 4.79
CA THR A 230 -24.26 -12.53 5.56
C THR A 230 -23.38 -11.96 6.67
N HIS A 231 -22.58 -12.80 7.33
CA HIS A 231 -21.68 -12.39 8.41
C HIS A 231 -20.55 -11.48 7.90
N PHE A 232 -20.07 -11.72 6.68
CA PHE A 232 -19.02 -10.93 6.05
C PHE A 232 -19.55 -9.55 5.64
N HIS A 233 -20.75 -9.53 5.06
CA HIS A 233 -21.45 -8.29 4.76
C HIS A 233 -21.65 -7.44 6.02
N VAL A 234 -22.14 -8.01 7.12
CA VAL A 234 -22.29 -7.30 8.41
C VAL A 234 -20.94 -6.77 8.91
N ALA A 235 -19.87 -7.55 8.79
CA ALA A 235 -18.53 -7.12 9.19
C ALA A 235 -18.05 -5.90 8.39
N HIS A 236 -18.27 -5.86 7.07
CA HIS A 236 -17.93 -4.70 6.24
C HIS A 236 -18.60 -3.40 6.71
N TYR A 237 -19.90 -3.43 7.00
CA TYR A 237 -20.62 -2.25 7.49
C TYR A 237 -20.18 -1.83 8.89
N ALA A 238 -19.94 -2.80 9.78
CA ALA A 238 -19.42 -2.52 11.11
C ALA A 238 -18.04 -1.86 11.02
N CYS A 239 -17.13 -2.40 10.22
CA CYS A 239 -15.82 -1.83 9.94
C CYS A 239 -15.90 -0.39 9.43
N ALA A 240 -16.73 -0.13 8.41
CA ALA A 240 -16.93 1.22 7.89
C ALA A 240 -17.48 2.21 8.94
N LEU A 241 -18.39 1.74 9.82
CA LEU A 241 -18.93 2.55 10.91
C LEU A 241 -17.85 2.98 11.92
N PHE A 242 -16.82 2.16 12.14
CA PHE A 242 -15.69 2.49 13.01
C PHE A 242 -14.60 3.29 12.30
N SER A 243 -14.30 2.96 11.04
CA SER A 243 -13.18 3.56 10.32
C SER A 243 -13.42 5.02 9.93
N VAL A 244 -14.64 5.35 9.49
CA VAL A 244 -15.00 6.72 9.08
C VAL A 244 -14.78 7.74 10.21
N PRO A 245 -15.29 7.54 11.45
CA PRO A 245 -14.98 8.42 12.57
C PRO A 245 -13.48 8.56 12.88
N ILE A 246 -12.72 7.46 12.79
CA ILE A 246 -11.27 7.47 13.06
C ILE A 246 -10.56 8.42 12.08
N TYR A 247 -10.86 8.30 10.79
CA TYR A 247 -10.29 9.18 9.78
C TYR A 247 -10.73 10.63 9.94
N ILE A 248 -12.01 10.88 10.20
CA ILE A 248 -12.54 12.24 10.44
C ILE A 248 -11.76 12.90 11.59
N VAL A 249 -11.63 12.22 12.73
CA VAL A 249 -10.88 12.73 13.88
C VAL A 249 -9.42 13.00 13.52
N ALA A 250 -8.77 12.08 12.81
CA ALA A 250 -7.38 12.25 12.39
C ALA A 250 -7.21 13.50 11.51
N PHE A 251 -8.07 13.70 10.51
CA PHE A 251 -8.02 14.87 9.62
C PHE A 251 -8.32 16.17 10.36
N LEU A 252 -9.35 16.20 11.21
CA LEU A 252 -9.67 17.38 12.03
C LEU A 252 -8.49 17.79 12.91
N VAL A 253 -7.85 16.83 13.59
CA VAL A 253 -6.67 17.09 14.41
C VAL A 253 -5.52 17.66 13.57
N MET A 254 -5.27 17.11 12.37
CA MET A 254 -4.20 17.59 11.49
C MET A 254 -4.46 19.01 10.95
N ILE A 255 -5.71 19.34 10.61
CA ILE A 255 -6.08 20.66 10.07
C ILE A 255 -6.06 21.73 11.18
N LEU A 256 -6.65 21.43 12.33
CA LEU A 256 -6.91 22.43 13.38
C LEU A 256 -5.68 22.71 14.26
N LYS A 257 -4.78 21.74 14.45
CA LYS A 257 -3.56 21.93 15.27
C LYS A 257 -2.37 22.36 14.40
N CYS A 258 -2.15 23.67 14.30
CA CYS A 258 -1.00 24.27 13.63
C CYS A 258 0.14 24.61 14.59
N ALA A 259 1.20 23.78 14.63
CA ALA A 259 2.50 24.17 15.17
C ALA A 259 3.53 24.29 14.03
N GLY A 260 4.12 25.46 13.85
CA GLY A 260 5.00 25.78 12.70
C GLY A 260 6.20 24.84 12.53
N SER A 261 6.76 24.30 13.62
CA SER A 261 7.88 23.35 13.60
C SER A 261 7.50 21.89 13.26
N PHE A 262 6.19 21.60 13.15
CA PHE A 262 5.66 20.26 12.85
C PHE A 262 5.06 20.15 11.43
N LYS A 263 5.01 21.26 10.68
CA LYS A 263 4.29 21.36 9.40
C LYS A 263 4.75 20.32 8.37
N THR A 264 6.05 20.14 8.18
CA THR A 264 6.60 19.21 7.18
C THR A 264 6.26 17.76 7.50
N TYR A 265 6.51 17.30 8.73
CA TYR A 265 6.18 15.93 9.12
C TYR A 265 4.68 15.67 9.08
N ARG A 266 3.87 16.66 9.52
CA ARG A 266 2.42 16.56 9.45
C ARG A 266 1.95 16.32 8.02
N ASN A 267 2.56 16.97 7.03
CA ASN A 267 2.19 16.77 5.63
C ASN A 267 2.49 15.32 5.18
N TYR A 268 3.67 14.78 5.50
CA TYR A 268 3.97 13.36 5.22
C TYR A 268 2.99 12.41 5.89
N LEU A 269 2.63 12.71 7.15
CA LEU A 269 1.68 11.91 7.90
C LEU A 269 0.26 12.02 7.32
N ALA A 270 -0.16 13.21 6.93
CA ALA A 270 -1.46 13.45 6.32
C ALA A 270 -1.59 12.72 4.98
N VAL A 271 -0.54 12.75 4.16
CA VAL A 271 -0.49 11.98 2.90
C VAL A 271 -0.60 10.49 3.19
N HIS A 272 0.13 9.96 4.18
CA HIS A 272 0.04 8.54 4.54
C HIS A 272 -1.36 8.13 5.02
N ILE A 273 -1.97 8.90 5.92
CA ILE A 273 -3.34 8.66 6.41
C ILE A 273 -4.35 8.76 5.25
N PHE A 274 -4.18 9.73 4.36
CA PHE A 274 -5.02 9.89 3.19
C PHE A 274 -4.90 8.72 2.21
N LEU A 275 -3.68 8.24 1.93
CA LEU A 275 -3.48 7.06 1.09
C LEU A 275 -4.12 5.82 1.69
N GLY A 276 -4.01 5.63 3.02
CA GLY A 276 -4.70 4.54 3.72
C GLY A 276 -6.22 4.65 3.59
N PHE A 277 -6.78 5.84 3.76
CA PHE A 277 -8.23 6.09 3.58
C PHE A 277 -8.71 5.80 2.16
N VAL A 278 -7.97 6.28 1.15
CA VAL A 278 -8.27 6.00 -0.26
C VAL A 278 -8.20 4.50 -0.55
N LEU A 279 -7.19 3.82 -0.02
CA LEU A 279 -7.02 2.37 -0.20
C LEU A 279 -8.16 1.58 0.45
N GLU A 280 -8.62 1.99 1.63
CA GLU A 280 -9.73 1.36 2.32
C GLU A 280 -11.06 1.53 1.55
N ILE A 281 -11.35 2.74 1.06
CA ILE A 281 -12.51 2.98 0.19
C ILE A 281 -12.42 2.16 -1.09
N HIS A 282 -11.23 2.15 -1.71
CA HIS A 282 -11.01 1.40 -2.94
C HIS A 282 -11.25 -0.10 -2.72
N MET A 283 -10.72 -0.68 -1.64
CA MET A 283 -10.94 -2.08 -1.30
C MET A 283 -12.38 -2.39 -0.93
N GLY A 284 -13.04 -1.54 -0.13
CA GLY A 284 -14.38 -1.79 0.39
C GLY A 284 -15.52 -1.51 -0.59
N PHE A 285 -15.32 -0.61 -1.55
CA PHE A 285 -16.37 -0.19 -2.48
C PHE A 285 -16.04 -0.45 -3.96
N ALA A 286 -14.84 -0.08 -4.41
CA ALA A 286 -14.49 -0.16 -5.84
C ALA A 286 -14.08 -1.58 -6.26
N LEU A 287 -13.25 -2.24 -5.47
CA LEU A 287 -12.76 -3.59 -5.77
C LEU A 287 -13.60 -4.69 -5.10
N LYS A 288 -14.04 -4.48 -3.85
CA LYS A 288 -14.85 -5.41 -3.04
C LYS A 288 -14.56 -6.89 -3.35
N LEU A 289 -13.36 -7.32 -2.98
CA LEU A 289 -12.78 -8.60 -3.38
C LEU A 289 -13.33 -9.77 -2.54
N ILE A 290 -13.61 -10.89 -3.19
CA ILE A 290 -13.94 -12.17 -2.56
C ILE A 290 -12.93 -13.21 -3.04
N ILE A 291 -12.48 -14.07 -2.12
CA ILE A 291 -11.51 -15.13 -2.40
C ILE A 291 -12.09 -16.45 -1.87
N PRO A 292 -12.77 -17.24 -2.71
CA PRO A 292 -13.41 -18.48 -2.28
C PRO A 292 -12.38 -19.61 -2.15
N PHE A 293 -12.02 -19.97 -0.92
CA PHE A 293 -11.16 -21.13 -0.71
C PHE A 293 -11.90 -22.45 -0.93
N PRO A 294 -11.20 -23.49 -1.46
CA PRO A 294 -9.74 -23.66 -1.55
C PRO A 294 -9.09 -23.12 -2.84
N LEU A 295 -9.82 -22.40 -3.70
CA LEU A 295 -9.27 -21.84 -4.94
C LEU A 295 -8.76 -20.41 -4.72
N PRO A 296 -7.54 -20.06 -5.16
CA PRO A 296 -7.00 -18.70 -5.02
C PRO A 296 -7.55 -17.74 -6.10
N ILE A 297 -8.78 -17.98 -6.58
CA ILE A 297 -9.45 -17.08 -7.52
C ILE A 297 -9.85 -15.80 -6.79
N MET A 298 -9.70 -14.66 -7.44
CA MET A 298 -10.15 -13.38 -6.92
C MET A 298 -11.35 -12.92 -7.73
N CYS A 299 -12.45 -12.63 -7.06
CA CYS A 299 -13.68 -12.15 -7.68
C CYS A 299 -14.03 -10.76 -7.13
N SER A 300 -14.20 -9.79 -8.04
CA SER A 300 -14.61 -8.42 -7.70
C SER A 300 -16.13 -8.31 -7.70
N MET A 301 -16.69 -7.80 -6.60
CA MET A 301 -18.11 -7.47 -6.45
C MET A 301 -18.34 -5.96 -6.28
N GLY A 302 -17.33 -5.16 -6.62
CA GLY A 302 -17.35 -3.72 -6.44
C GLY A 302 -18.14 -2.98 -7.51
N ILE A 303 -18.02 -1.65 -7.49
CA ILE A 303 -18.54 -0.78 -8.54
C ILE A 303 -17.80 -1.08 -9.84
N GLU A 304 -18.53 -1.19 -10.96
CA GLU A 304 -17.93 -1.42 -12.28
C GLU A 304 -17.10 -2.73 -12.32
N ASP A 305 -17.71 -3.83 -11.87
CA ASP A 305 -17.11 -5.18 -11.79
C ASP A 305 -16.57 -5.71 -13.13
N GLU A 306 -17.07 -5.21 -14.26
CA GLU A 306 -16.50 -5.41 -15.60
C GLU A 306 -15.03 -4.95 -15.73
N TYR A 307 -14.60 -3.98 -14.91
CA TYR A 307 -13.24 -3.42 -14.85
C TYR A 307 -12.44 -3.95 -13.65
N SER A 308 -12.82 -5.11 -13.09
CA SER A 308 -12.17 -5.76 -11.93
C SER A 308 -10.64 -5.75 -11.95
N ILE A 309 -10.04 -6.04 -13.12
CA ILE A 309 -8.59 -6.11 -13.30
C ILE A 309 -7.95 -4.73 -13.16
N PHE A 310 -8.56 -3.69 -13.73
CA PHE A 310 -8.09 -2.31 -13.57
C PHE A 310 -8.21 -1.86 -12.12
N MET A 311 -9.32 -2.19 -11.45
CA MET A 311 -9.49 -1.92 -10.02
C MET A 311 -8.44 -2.64 -9.19
N PHE A 312 -8.08 -3.88 -9.53
CA PHE A 312 -7.02 -4.61 -8.87
C PHE A 312 -5.63 -3.97 -9.10
N GLN A 313 -5.33 -3.53 -10.31
CA GLN A 313 -4.08 -2.82 -10.61
C GLN A 313 -3.99 -1.48 -9.86
N ALA A 314 -5.09 -0.74 -9.78
CA ALA A 314 -5.19 0.49 -8.98
C ALA A 314 -4.93 0.20 -7.50
N PHE A 315 -5.49 -0.89 -6.96
CA PHE A 315 -5.22 -1.35 -5.59
C PHE A 315 -3.71 -1.54 -5.35
N ILE A 316 -3.01 -2.26 -6.22
CA ILE A 316 -1.56 -2.50 -6.08
C ILE A 316 -0.76 -1.19 -6.14
N ILE A 317 -1.13 -0.26 -7.02
CA ILE A 317 -0.47 1.06 -7.13
C ILE A 317 -0.67 1.88 -5.85
N ILE A 318 -1.90 1.97 -5.33
CA ILE A 318 -2.20 2.71 -4.10
C ILE A 318 -1.48 2.06 -2.90
N LEU A 319 -1.42 0.73 -2.84
CA LEU A 319 -0.65 0.00 -1.82
C LEU A 319 0.85 0.32 -1.90
N ALA A 320 1.42 0.38 -3.10
CA ALA A 320 2.81 0.76 -3.32
C ALA A 320 3.09 2.20 -2.86
N LEU A 321 2.19 3.15 -3.19
CA LEU A 321 2.26 4.55 -2.71
C LEU A 321 2.17 4.63 -1.18
N THR A 322 1.32 3.79 -0.57
CA THR A 322 1.21 3.67 0.89
C THR A 322 2.54 3.20 1.50
N GLY A 323 3.17 2.17 0.92
CA GLY A 323 4.52 1.72 1.30
C GLY A 323 5.59 2.82 1.19
N LEU A 324 5.60 3.57 0.08
CA LEU A 324 6.51 4.71 -0.13
C LEU A 324 6.34 5.80 0.93
N SER A 325 5.09 6.13 1.27
CA SER A 325 4.80 7.13 2.30
C SER A 325 5.28 6.68 3.70
N THR A 326 5.13 5.40 4.04
CA THR A 326 5.64 4.81 5.29
C THR A 326 7.17 4.92 5.37
N VAL A 327 7.88 4.47 4.33
CA VAL A 327 9.35 4.56 4.28
C VAL A 327 9.80 6.02 4.38
N SER A 328 9.13 6.92 3.68
CA SER A 328 9.40 8.37 3.72
C SER A 328 9.27 8.95 5.14
N LEU A 329 8.27 8.53 5.92
CA LEU A 329 8.10 8.94 7.32
C LEU A 329 9.29 8.51 8.19
N PHE A 330 9.78 7.29 8.03
CA PHE A 330 10.95 6.78 8.78
C PHE A 330 12.24 7.49 8.35
N ILE A 331 12.46 7.68 7.05
CA ILE A 331 13.62 8.39 6.52
C ILE A 331 13.63 9.85 6.98
N PHE A 332 12.48 10.53 6.94
CA PHE A 332 12.35 11.89 7.45
C PHE A 332 12.76 11.97 8.94
N ARG A 333 12.31 11.00 9.75
CA ARG A 333 12.63 10.95 11.18
C ARG A 333 14.10 10.66 11.44
N MET A 334 14.67 9.71 10.70
CA MET A 334 16.09 9.41 10.75
C MET A 334 16.92 10.64 10.39
N ASN A 335 16.58 11.34 9.31
CA ASN A 335 17.27 12.55 8.88
C ASN A 335 17.18 13.66 9.92
N ALA A 336 15.99 13.88 10.51
CA ALA A 336 15.80 14.85 11.58
C ALA A 336 16.64 14.55 12.84
N ALA A 337 16.84 13.27 13.17
CA ALA A 337 17.69 12.89 14.31
C ALA A 337 19.19 12.96 13.98
N THR A 338 19.57 12.69 12.72
CA THR A 338 20.96 12.54 12.27
C THR A 338 21.49 13.76 11.51
N GLN A 339 20.89 14.94 11.68
CA GLN A 339 21.32 16.17 10.99
C GLN A 339 22.81 16.50 11.25
N HIS A 340 23.33 16.14 12.42
CA HIS A 340 24.73 16.36 12.80
C HIS A 340 25.70 15.29 12.26
N VAL A 341 25.18 14.23 11.63
CA VAL A 341 26.00 13.15 11.04
C VAL A 341 26.23 13.50 9.58
N GLU A 342 27.38 14.10 9.29
CA GLU A 342 27.79 14.45 7.93
C GLU A 342 27.98 13.19 7.06
N ILE A 343 27.43 13.25 5.84
CA ILE A 343 27.71 12.31 4.76
C ILE A 343 28.56 13.09 3.75
N SER A 344 29.65 12.48 3.26
CA SER A 344 30.50 13.15 2.27
C SER A 344 29.74 13.44 0.97
N ARG A 345 29.85 14.67 0.46
CA ARG A 345 29.19 15.12 -0.80
C ARG A 345 29.50 14.20 -1.99
N LEU A 346 30.72 13.68 -2.07
CA LEU A 346 31.14 12.76 -3.13
C LEU A 346 30.31 11.46 -3.16
N LYS A 347 29.99 10.88 -1.99
CA LYS A 347 29.19 9.65 -1.91
C LYS A 347 27.75 9.87 -2.36
N VAL A 348 27.20 11.06 -2.11
CA VAL A 348 25.84 11.44 -2.56
C VAL A 348 25.79 11.55 -4.09
N VAL A 349 26.81 12.17 -4.70
CA VAL A 349 26.90 12.35 -6.15
C VAL A 349 27.07 11.01 -6.87
N THR A 350 27.97 10.14 -6.41
CA THR A 350 28.19 8.82 -7.03
C THR A 350 26.97 7.91 -6.89
N CYS A 351 26.27 7.99 -5.76
CA CYS A 351 25.00 7.28 -5.54
C CYS A 351 23.97 7.74 -6.58
N ASN A 352 23.71 9.05 -6.68
CA ASN A 352 22.73 9.61 -7.61
C ASN A 352 23.02 9.25 -9.08
N LEU A 353 24.29 9.24 -9.51
CA LEU A 353 24.66 8.87 -10.89
C LEU A 353 24.36 7.41 -11.22
N ASN A 354 24.72 6.48 -10.32
CA ASN A 354 24.45 5.06 -10.54
C ASN A 354 22.94 4.75 -10.54
N TYR A 355 22.17 5.44 -9.72
CA TYR A 355 20.70 5.26 -9.70
C TYR A 355 20.00 5.84 -10.93
N LEU A 356 20.46 6.96 -11.47
CA LEU A 356 19.97 7.46 -12.76
C LEU A 356 20.22 6.44 -13.87
N LEU A 357 21.39 5.79 -13.86
CA LEU A 357 21.72 4.72 -14.80
C LEU A 357 20.79 3.51 -14.65
N TYR A 358 20.51 3.06 -13.42
CA TYR A 358 19.57 1.96 -13.17
C TYR A 358 18.13 2.31 -13.55
N LEU A 359 17.69 3.55 -13.33
CA LEU A 359 16.37 4.03 -13.74
C LEU A 359 16.20 4.01 -15.25
N VAL A 360 17.19 4.53 -15.97
CA VAL A 360 17.19 4.46 -17.44
C VAL A 360 17.19 3.02 -17.92
N ALA A 361 17.99 2.12 -17.34
CA ALA A 361 18.03 0.71 -17.71
C ALA A 361 16.70 -0.02 -17.45
N ILE A 362 16.02 0.30 -16.35
CA ILE A 362 14.70 -0.26 -16.01
C ILE A 362 13.62 0.24 -16.96
N ILE A 363 13.61 1.54 -17.29
CA ILE A 363 12.68 2.11 -18.27
C ILE A 363 12.89 1.45 -19.63
N LEU A 364 14.14 1.29 -20.06
CA LEU A 364 14.46 0.62 -21.33
C LEU A 364 14.02 -0.85 -21.35
N SER A 365 14.16 -1.56 -20.22
CA SER A 365 13.73 -2.95 -20.09
C SER A 365 12.19 -3.08 -20.07
N ALA A 366 11.50 -2.16 -19.39
CA ALA A 366 10.04 -2.07 -19.39
C ALA A 366 9.47 -1.79 -20.79
N LEU A 367 10.09 -0.87 -21.52
CA LEU A 367 9.76 -0.59 -22.92
C LEU A 367 10.01 -1.82 -23.79
N ALA A 368 11.14 -2.51 -23.61
CA ALA A 368 11.45 -3.73 -24.36
C ALA A 368 10.42 -4.85 -24.13
N VAL A 369 9.95 -5.03 -22.89
CA VAL A 369 8.88 -6.00 -22.56
C VAL A 369 7.52 -5.55 -23.13
N SER A 370 7.21 -4.26 -23.09
CA SER A 370 5.95 -3.75 -23.63
C SER A 370 5.87 -3.94 -25.14
N ILE A 371 6.98 -3.67 -25.84
CA ILE A 371 7.13 -3.86 -27.29
C ILE A 371 7.08 -5.35 -27.68
N TYR A 372 7.34 -6.29 -26.78
CA TYR A 372 7.29 -7.72 -27.09
C TYR A 372 5.90 -8.17 -27.59
N SER A 373 4.83 -7.60 -27.02
CA SER A 373 3.46 -7.91 -27.47
C SER A 373 3.22 -7.43 -28.90
N ASP A 374 3.65 -6.20 -29.22
CA ASP A 374 3.59 -5.63 -30.58
C ASP A 374 4.44 -6.42 -31.58
N LEU A 375 5.60 -6.94 -31.15
CA LEU A 375 6.47 -7.79 -31.98
C LEU A 375 5.90 -9.19 -32.21
N LYS A 376 5.19 -9.76 -31.22
CA LYS A 376 4.62 -11.11 -31.31
C LYS A 376 3.36 -11.16 -32.17
N TYR A 377 2.52 -10.13 -32.10
CA TYR A 377 1.22 -10.07 -32.81
C TYR A 377 1.26 -9.17 -34.06
N GLN A 378 2.30 -9.31 -34.90
CA GLN A 378 2.46 -8.52 -36.14
C GLN A 378 1.58 -8.96 -37.32
N LYS A 379 0.52 -9.74 -37.10
CA LYS A 379 -0.20 -10.42 -38.20
C LYS A 379 -0.88 -9.42 -39.15
N GLU A 380 -1.50 -8.39 -38.59
CA GLU A 380 -2.17 -7.32 -39.33
C GLU A 380 -1.17 -6.37 -40.02
N TYR A 381 -0.07 -6.02 -39.34
CA TYR A 381 1.00 -5.21 -39.91
C TYR A 381 1.67 -5.88 -41.12
N LYS A 382 1.94 -7.20 -41.03
CA LYS A 382 2.50 -7.98 -42.14
C LYS A 382 1.53 -8.08 -43.32
N HIS A 383 0.25 -8.30 -43.04
CA HIS A 383 -0.79 -8.36 -44.06
C HIS A 383 -0.95 -7.04 -44.83
N ASN A 384 -0.86 -5.90 -44.15
CA ASN A 384 -0.93 -4.59 -44.78
C ASN A 384 0.27 -4.31 -45.70
N ILE A 385 1.47 -4.81 -45.38
CA ILE A 385 2.64 -4.70 -46.26
C ILE A 385 2.45 -5.56 -47.53
N GLU A 386 1.91 -6.77 -47.38
CA GLU A 386 1.61 -7.67 -48.51
C GLU A 386 0.55 -7.12 -49.47
N MET A 387 -0.32 -6.20 -49.03
CA MET A 387 -1.30 -5.55 -49.92
C MET A 387 -0.76 -4.31 -50.65
N VAL A 388 0.42 -3.81 -50.28
CA VAL A 388 1.06 -2.63 -50.88
C VAL A 388 2.16 -3.02 -51.88
N VAL A 389 2.63 -4.27 -51.82
CA VAL A 389 3.52 -4.90 -52.81
C VAL A 389 2.69 -5.68 -53.81
#